data_AF-A0AAV4WZ45-F1
#
_entry.id   AF-A0AAV4WZ45-F1
#
_cell.length_a   1.000
_cell.length_b   1.000
_cell.length_c   1.000
_cell.angle_alpha   90.00
_cell.angle_beta   90.00
_cell.angle_gamma   90.00
#
_symmetry.space_group_name_H-M   'P 1'
#
loop_
_entity.id
_entity.type
_entity.pdbx_description
1 polymer ?
#
loop_
_entity_poly.entity_id
_entity_poly.type
_entity_poly.pdbx_seq_one_letter_code
_entity_poly.pdbx_strand_id
1 'polypeptide(L)'
;MDMVLITYCTAPAFLAALYTYFAGESGIVDFWTFEYNIVEGKYKVLVNFIGGLMYYTVYMEFPCFASLSVCVLVYHYELLLRNFHDDLKKRSLSIKILKCNKLLNKYNNIVENLLLLKDTLSKPLLAALLNGFLNLYLVLSYSLQQEVVFIMILELFIFALTGVLLLTSLILCCSGIPEYMIKIKSTLAALIDRHQVSDLTLGREIRLLERMEKKEIIYLSACDMVYFRKEFLLSAFGTFLTYSLLIVNMKKV
;
A
#
# COMPACT_ATOMS: atom_id res chain seq x y z
N MET A 1 10.69 -9.74 -12.76
CA MET A 1 9.52 -9.78 -11.84
C MET A 1 9.29 -11.20 -11.35
N ASP A 2 9.48 -12.20 -12.21
CA ASP A 2 9.22 -13.62 -11.90
C ASP A 2 10.10 -14.22 -10.80
N MET A 3 11.41 -13.90 -10.76
CA MET A 3 12.29 -14.41 -9.69
C MET A 3 11.89 -13.93 -8.29
N VAL A 4 11.43 -12.68 -8.17
CA VAL A 4 11.02 -12.09 -6.88
C VAL A 4 9.71 -12.71 -6.41
N LEU A 5 8.76 -12.96 -7.34
CA LEU A 5 7.51 -13.63 -7.04
C LEU A 5 7.74 -15.08 -6.58
N ILE A 6 8.64 -15.81 -7.27
CA ILE A 6 8.99 -17.20 -6.91
C ILE A 6 9.64 -17.24 -5.52
N THR A 7 10.54 -16.30 -5.22
CA THR A 7 11.20 -16.20 -3.91
C THR A 7 10.19 -15.89 -2.81
N TYR A 8 9.17 -15.08 -3.12
CA TYR A 8 8.12 -14.73 -2.17
C TYR A 8 7.16 -15.90 -1.93
N CYS A 9 6.78 -16.65 -2.96
CA CYS A 9 5.92 -17.84 -2.83
C CYS A 9 6.61 -19.01 -2.11
N THR A 10 7.94 -19.11 -2.17
CA THR A 10 8.69 -20.16 -1.47
C THR A 10 9.05 -19.78 -0.03
N ALA A 11 8.96 -18.50 0.34
CA ALA A 11 9.29 -18.02 1.68
C ALA A 11 8.42 -18.65 2.79
N PRO A 12 7.08 -18.79 2.66
CA PRO A 12 6.25 -19.44 3.68
C PRO A 12 6.63 -20.90 3.93
N ALA A 13 6.97 -21.64 2.87
CA ALA A 13 7.40 -23.04 2.98
C ALA A 13 8.77 -23.16 3.69
N PHE A 14 9.71 -22.25 3.37
CA PHE A 14 11.00 -22.18 4.05
C PHE A 14 10.86 -21.80 5.53
N LEU A 15 10.01 -20.82 5.83
CA LEU A 15 9.72 -20.38 7.21
C LEU A 15 9.00 -21.46 8.01
N ALA A 16 8.05 -22.18 7.41
CA ALA A 16 7.40 -23.31 8.03
C ALA A 16 8.41 -24.43 8.34
N ALA A 17 9.35 -24.72 7.43
CA ALA A 17 10.41 -25.70 7.66
C ALA A 17 11.33 -25.29 8.84
N LEU A 18 11.76 -24.03 8.87
CA LEU A 18 12.56 -23.50 10.00
C LEU A 18 11.78 -23.55 11.32
N TYR A 19 10.51 -23.14 11.31
CA TYR A 19 9.64 -23.20 12.48
C TYR A 19 9.53 -24.63 13.00
N THR A 20 9.29 -25.62 12.13
CA THR A 20 9.22 -27.03 12.54
C THR A 20 10.52 -27.58 13.09
N TYR A 21 11.65 -27.17 12.51
CA TYR A 21 12.98 -27.59 12.95
C TYR A 21 13.25 -27.11 14.37
N PHE A 22 13.07 -25.81 14.63
CA PHE A 22 13.33 -25.24 15.95
C PHE A 22 12.25 -25.59 16.99
N ALA A 23 10.99 -25.76 16.58
CA ALA A 23 9.92 -26.26 17.44
C ALA A 23 10.20 -27.70 17.93
N GLY A 24 10.84 -28.52 17.09
CA GLY A 24 11.28 -29.86 17.46
C GLY A 24 12.43 -29.85 18.47
N GLU A 25 13.38 -28.93 18.34
CA GLU A 25 14.53 -28.80 19.26
C GLU A 25 14.13 -28.23 20.64
N SER A 26 13.17 -27.32 20.69
CA SER A 26 12.81 -26.58 21.91
C SER A 26 11.79 -27.28 22.80
N GLY A 27 11.09 -28.32 22.31
CA GLY A 27 10.06 -29.04 23.09
C GLY A 27 8.82 -28.21 23.43
N ILE A 28 8.68 -27.00 22.89
CA ILE A 28 7.65 -26.01 23.28
C ILE A 28 6.26 -26.36 22.70
N VAL A 29 6.16 -27.21 21.68
CA VAL A 29 4.89 -27.47 20.97
C VAL A 29 4.25 -28.77 21.43
N ASP A 30 3.85 -28.88 22.69
CA ASP A 30 3.02 -30.00 23.16
C ASP A 30 1.52 -29.78 22.93
N PHE A 31 1.10 -28.55 22.58
CA PHE A 31 -0.32 -28.20 22.44
C PHE A 31 -0.60 -27.47 21.13
N TRP A 32 -1.44 -28.09 20.30
CA TRP A 32 -2.13 -27.44 19.18
C TRP A 32 -3.47 -26.84 19.64
N THR A 33 -4.13 -26.09 18.76
CA THR A 33 -5.34 -25.26 18.95
C THR A 33 -6.58 -25.93 19.59
N PHE A 34 -6.47 -27.15 20.10
CA PHE A 34 -7.54 -27.90 20.78
C PHE A 34 -7.02 -28.78 21.95
N GLU A 35 -5.84 -28.44 22.53
CA GLU A 35 -5.21 -29.19 23.63
C GLU A 35 -4.90 -30.68 23.35
N TYR A 36 -4.95 -31.10 22.08
CA TYR A 36 -4.76 -32.51 21.71
C TYR A 36 -3.28 -32.89 21.70
N ASN A 37 -2.88 -33.78 22.60
CA ASN A 37 -1.50 -34.22 22.74
C ASN A 37 -1.17 -35.32 21.70
N ILE A 38 -0.40 -34.96 20.67
CA ILE A 38 0.03 -35.90 19.62
C ILE A 38 1.28 -36.63 20.11
N VAL A 39 1.08 -37.86 20.59
CA VAL A 39 2.13 -38.70 21.22
C VAL A 39 3.17 -39.22 20.21
N GLU A 40 2.81 -39.36 18.92
CA GLU A 40 3.72 -39.87 17.90
C GLU A 40 4.53 -38.76 17.21
N GLY A 41 5.86 -38.81 17.36
CA GLY A 41 6.78 -37.78 16.89
C GLY A 41 6.72 -37.47 15.39
N LYS A 42 6.39 -38.45 14.53
CA LYS A 42 6.25 -38.22 13.08
C LYS A 42 5.01 -37.39 12.72
N TYR A 43 3.88 -37.64 13.37
CA TYR A 43 2.65 -36.87 13.15
C TYR A 43 2.76 -35.46 13.72
N LYS A 44 3.48 -35.29 14.85
CA LYS A 44 3.77 -33.97 15.44
C LYS A 44 4.55 -33.06 14.49
N VAL A 45 5.58 -33.57 13.82
CA VAL A 45 6.36 -32.79 12.84
C VAL A 45 5.51 -32.40 11.62
N LEU A 46 4.71 -33.33 11.09
CA LEU A 46 3.86 -33.07 9.92
C LEU A 46 2.77 -32.02 10.22
N VAL A 47 2.10 -32.12 11.37
CA VAL A 47 1.08 -31.16 11.80
C VAL A 47 1.72 -29.78 12.05
N ASN A 48 2.89 -29.74 12.70
CA ASN A 48 3.65 -28.50 12.88
C ASN A 48 4.00 -27.83 11.55
N PHE A 49 4.38 -28.62 10.55
CA PHE A 49 4.72 -28.10 9.22
C PHE A 49 3.49 -27.52 8.53
N ILE A 50 2.40 -28.27 8.50
CA ILE A 50 1.17 -27.86 7.83
C ILE A 50 0.58 -26.61 8.48
N GLY A 51 0.50 -26.56 9.81
CA GLY A 51 -0.06 -25.40 10.48
C GLY A 51 0.86 -24.18 10.45
N GLY A 52 2.19 -24.36 10.51
CA GLY A 52 3.15 -23.28 10.26
C GLY A 52 3.04 -22.74 8.83
N LEU A 53 2.84 -23.61 7.84
CA LEU A 53 2.63 -23.22 6.45
C LEU A 53 1.32 -22.43 6.29
N MET A 54 0.21 -22.91 6.86
CA MET A 54 -1.05 -22.17 6.87
C MET A 54 -0.91 -20.80 7.55
N TYR A 55 -0.19 -20.75 8.68
CA TYR A 55 0.04 -19.52 9.42
C TYR A 55 0.80 -18.48 8.58
N TYR A 56 1.97 -18.84 8.04
CA TYR A 56 2.75 -17.90 7.24
C TYR A 56 2.05 -17.51 5.94
N THR A 57 1.31 -18.43 5.30
CA THR A 57 0.52 -18.08 4.10
C THR A 57 -0.61 -17.09 4.43
N VAL A 58 -1.34 -17.28 5.54
CA VAL A 58 -2.45 -16.39 5.91
C VAL A 58 -1.97 -15.04 6.45
N TYR A 59 -0.94 -15.01 7.29
CA TYR A 59 -0.50 -13.79 7.98
C TYR A 59 0.55 -12.98 7.21
N MET A 60 1.37 -13.61 6.38
CA MET A 60 2.42 -12.94 5.60
C MET A 60 2.06 -12.83 4.12
N GLU A 61 1.81 -13.97 3.48
CA GLU A 61 1.67 -14.05 2.03
C GLU A 61 0.40 -13.35 1.51
N PHE A 62 -0.75 -13.68 2.10
CA PHE A 62 -2.05 -13.14 1.67
C PHE A 62 -2.15 -11.61 1.78
N PRO A 63 -1.80 -10.95 2.91
CA PRO A 63 -1.88 -9.50 3.01
C PRO A 63 -0.92 -8.79 2.06
N CYS A 64 0.24 -9.38 1.81
CA CYS A 64 1.20 -8.82 0.85
C CYS A 64 0.68 -8.94 -0.59
N PHE A 65 0.09 -10.07 -0.99
CA PHE A 65 -0.56 -10.18 -2.30
C PHE A 65 -1.73 -9.22 -2.45
N ALA A 66 -2.56 -9.07 -1.42
CA ALA A 66 -3.65 -8.11 -1.42
C ALA A 66 -3.13 -6.68 -1.61
N SER A 67 -2.10 -6.29 -0.85
CA SER A 67 -1.45 -4.99 -0.99
C SER A 67 -0.83 -4.80 -2.38
N LEU A 68 -0.11 -5.80 -2.90
CA LEU A 68 0.48 -5.76 -4.25
C LEU A 68 -0.59 -5.58 -5.32
N SER A 69 -1.71 -6.29 -5.23
CA SER A 69 -2.83 -6.16 -6.15
C SER A 69 -3.40 -4.74 -6.16
N VAL A 70 -3.58 -4.15 -4.97
CA VAL A 70 -4.00 -2.74 -4.83
C VAL A 70 -2.96 -1.81 -5.43
N CYS A 71 -1.68 -1.99 -5.13
CA CYS A 71 -0.59 -1.18 -5.68
C CYS A 71 -0.52 -1.25 -7.20
N VAL A 72 -0.69 -2.43 -7.82
CA VAL A 72 -0.72 -2.60 -9.28
C VAL A 72 -1.91 -1.86 -9.89
N LEU A 73 -3.09 -1.96 -9.27
CA LEU A 73 -4.28 -1.25 -9.74
C LEU A 73 -4.07 0.27 -9.68
N VAL A 74 -3.60 0.79 -8.55
CA VAL A 74 -3.27 2.21 -8.37
C VAL A 74 -2.22 2.68 -9.37
N TYR A 75 -1.16 1.88 -9.58
CA TYR A 75 -0.10 2.17 -10.54
C TYR A 75 -0.64 2.25 -11.99
N HIS A 76 -1.61 1.41 -12.35
CA HIS A 76 -2.26 1.48 -13.66
C HIS A 76 -2.92 2.85 -13.89
N TYR A 77 -3.65 3.36 -12.89
CA TYR A 77 -4.28 4.68 -12.97
C TYR A 77 -3.27 5.83 -12.94
N GLU A 78 -2.18 5.68 -12.17
CA GLU A 78 -1.05 6.60 -12.20
C GLU A 78 -0.44 6.69 -13.61
N LEU A 79 -0.24 5.55 -14.27
CA LEU A 79 0.26 5.47 -15.65
C LEU A 79 -0.70 6.14 -16.64
N LEU A 80 -2.02 5.96 -16.47
CA LEU A 80 -3.03 6.64 -17.30
C LEU A 80 -2.95 8.17 -17.15
N LEU A 81 -2.77 8.68 -15.93
CA LEU A 81 -2.58 10.10 -15.66
C LEU A 81 -1.27 10.62 -16.26
N ARG A 82 -0.17 9.87 -16.11
CA ARG A 82 1.12 10.22 -16.72
C ARG A 82 1.03 10.31 -18.24
N ASN A 83 0.44 9.31 -18.88
CA ASN A 83 0.24 9.30 -20.33
C ASN A 83 -0.63 10.47 -20.78
N PHE A 84 -1.66 10.81 -20.01
CA PHE A 84 -2.48 12.00 -20.28
C PHE A 84 -1.67 13.30 -20.15
N HIS A 85 -0.83 13.43 -19.13
CA HIS A 85 0.06 14.58 -18.96
C HIS A 85 1.04 14.73 -20.14
N ASP A 86 1.67 13.63 -20.57
CA ASP A 86 2.60 13.65 -21.71
C ASP A 86 1.88 14.00 -23.02
N ASP A 87 0.68 13.48 -23.23
CA ASP A 87 -0.19 13.84 -24.36
C ASP A 87 -0.54 15.33 -24.34
N LEU A 88 -0.88 15.88 -23.17
CA LEU A 88 -1.20 17.29 -22.97
C LEU A 88 0.01 18.17 -23.33
N LYS A 89 1.20 17.81 -22.82
CA LYS A 89 2.45 18.52 -23.08
C LYS A 89 2.82 18.50 -24.56
N LYS A 90 2.64 17.38 -25.27
CA LYS A 90 2.87 17.30 -26.73
C LYS A 90 1.87 18.14 -27.54
N ARG A 91 0.62 18.23 -27.10
CA ARG A 91 -0.46 18.95 -27.79
C ARG A 91 -0.50 20.45 -27.51
N SER A 92 0.26 20.93 -26.54
CA SER A 92 0.42 22.34 -26.16
C SER A 92 0.71 23.31 -27.32
N LEU A 93 1.18 22.79 -28.45
CA LEU A 93 1.62 23.56 -29.61
C LEU A 93 0.57 23.69 -30.74
N SER A 94 -0.59 23.00 -30.68
CA SER A 94 -1.56 23.02 -31.80
C SER A 94 -3.01 22.69 -31.41
N ILE A 95 -3.53 23.34 -30.37
CA ILE A 95 -4.87 23.07 -29.87
C ILE A 95 -5.92 23.58 -30.89
N LYS A 96 -6.88 22.71 -31.23
CA LYS A 96 -8.08 23.02 -32.04
C LYS A 96 -9.31 22.55 -31.26
N ILE A 97 -10.43 23.26 -31.38
CA ILE A 97 -11.69 23.04 -30.63
C ILE A 97 -12.12 21.57 -30.58
N LEU A 98 -12.14 20.90 -31.74
CA LEU A 98 -12.58 19.51 -31.85
C LEU A 98 -11.66 18.53 -31.10
N LYS A 99 -10.38 18.87 -30.97
CA LYS A 99 -9.41 18.09 -30.18
C LYS A 99 -9.56 18.38 -28.68
N CYS A 100 -9.97 19.58 -28.29
CA CYS A 100 -10.21 19.98 -26.90
C CYS A 100 -11.39 19.22 -26.27
N ASN A 101 -12.50 19.05 -27.00
CA ASN A 101 -13.63 18.25 -26.51
C ASN A 101 -13.25 16.77 -26.27
N LYS A 102 -12.48 16.17 -27.18
CA LYS A 102 -11.98 14.79 -27.01
C LYS A 102 -11.03 14.67 -25.81
N LEU A 103 -10.19 15.69 -25.59
CA LEU A 103 -9.29 15.76 -24.45
C LEU A 103 -10.07 15.85 -23.12
N LEU A 104 -11.08 16.73 -23.06
CA LEU A 104 -11.95 16.87 -21.89
C LEU A 104 -12.69 15.57 -21.57
N ASN A 105 -13.24 14.88 -22.57
CA ASN A 105 -13.90 13.59 -22.36
C ASN A 105 -12.93 12.51 -21.87
N LYS A 106 -11.70 12.44 -22.42
CA LYS A 106 -10.66 11.53 -21.94
C LYS A 106 -10.32 11.81 -20.47
N TYR A 107 -10.15 13.08 -20.10
CA TYR A 107 -9.88 13.47 -18.72
C TYR A 107 -11.05 13.18 -17.78
N ASN A 108 -12.29 13.46 -18.21
CA ASN A 108 -13.49 13.17 -17.43
C ASN A 108 -13.61 11.68 -17.12
N ASN A 109 -13.38 10.81 -18.11
CA ASN A 109 -13.41 9.37 -17.92
C ASN A 109 -12.32 8.89 -16.94
N ILE A 110 -11.10 9.44 -17.03
CA ILE A 110 -10.04 9.12 -16.05
C ILE A 110 -10.47 9.53 -14.63
N VAL A 111 -10.99 10.74 -14.47
CA VAL A 111 -11.44 11.28 -13.17
C VAL A 111 -12.59 10.46 -12.59
N GLU A 112 -13.57 10.07 -13.41
CA GLU A 112 -14.71 9.24 -12.98
C GLU A 112 -14.24 7.85 -12.51
N ASN A 113 -13.34 7.21 -13.27
CA ASN A 113 -12.76 5.93 -12.85
C ASN A 113 -11.90 6.06 -11.59
N LEU A 114 -11.21 7.19 -11.38
CA LEU A 114 -10.47 7.47 -10.14
C LEU A 114 -11.39 7.62 -8.92
N LEU A 115 -12.58 8.21 -9.10
CA LEU A 115 -13.58 8.29 -8.03
C LEU A 115 -14.12 6.90 -7.69
N LEU A 116 -14.46 6.09 -8.70
CA LEU A 116 -14.88 4.70 -8.49
C LEU A 116 -13.77 3.88 -7.80
N LEU A 117 -12.52 4.10 -8.19
CA LEU A 117 -11.36 3.47 -7.57
C LEU A 117 -11.24 3.88 -6.09
N LYS A 118 -11.39 5.18 -5.77
CA LYS A 118 -11.37 5.70 -4.41
C LYS A 118 -12.42 5.00 -3.55
N ASP A 119 -13.66 4.93 -4.02
CA ASP A 119 -14.78 4.36 -3.26
C ASP A 119 -14.61 2.85 -3.05
N THR A 120 -14.13 2.15 -4.08
CA THR A 120 -13.94 0.69 -4.05
C THR A 120 -12.76 0.29 -3.15
N LEU A 121 -11.64 1.03 -3.23
CA LEU A 121 -10.42 0.73 -2.47
C LEU A 121 -10.44 1.27 -1.05
N SER A 122 -11.38 2.14 -0.70
CA SER A 122 -11.47 2.79 0.61
C SER A 122 -11.42 1.80 1.79
N LYS A 123 -12.22 0.73 1.74
CA LYS A 123 -12.26 -0.30 2.80
C LYS A 123 -11.05 -1.25 2.76
N PRO A 124 -10.65 -1.82 1.59
CA PRO A 124 -9.43 -2.63 1.50
C PRO A 124 -8.17 -1.90 1.98
N LEU A 125 -8.03 -0.62 1.64
CA LEU A 125 -6.90 0.21 2.06
C LEU A 125 -6.88 0.39 3.58
N LEU A 126 -8.03 0.61 4.21
CA LEU A 126 -8.11 0.68 5.67
C LEU A 126 -7.70 -0.64 6.32
N ALA A 127 -8.22 -1.77 5.82
CA ALA A 127 -7.91 -3.09 6.36
C ALA A 127 -6.41 -3.41 6.24
N ALA A 128 -5.80 -3.11 5.09
CA ALA A 128 -4.38 -3.34 4.87
C ALA A 128 -3.49 -2.44 5.73
N LEU A 129 -3.90 -1.19 5.93
CA LEU A 129 -3.20 -0.22 6.78
C LEU A 129 -3.28 -0.62 8.26
N LEU A 130 -4.45 -1.02 8.74
CA LEU A 130 -4.63 -1.57 10.08
C LEU A 130 -3.79 -2.83 10.28
N ASN A 131 -3.78 -3.74 9.31
CA ASN A 131 -2.94 -4.94 9.36
C ASN A 131 -1.45 -4.60 9.46
N GLY A 132 -0.99 -3.59 8.73
CA GLY A 132 0.38 -3.09 8.83
C GLY A 132 0.72 -2.59 10.25
N PHE A 133 -0.15 -1.76 10.83
CA PHE A 133 0.05 -1.26 12.20
C PHE A 133 -0.05 -2.34 13.27
N LEU A 134 -0.99 -3.28 13.15
CA LEU A 134 -1.16 -4.39 14.10
C LEU A 134 0.09 -5.28 14.14
N ASN A 135 0.67 -5.59 12.98
CA ASN A 135 1.92 -6.35 12.91
C ASN A 135 3.07 -5.62 13.64
N LEU A 136 3.20 -4.30 13.45
CA LEU A 136 4.22 -3.53 14.15
C LEU A 136 3.95 -3.43 15.66
N TYR A 137 2.68 -3.33 16.06
CA TYR A 137 2.30 -3.31 17.47
C TYR A 137 2.53 -4.66 18.16
N LEU A 138 2.29 -5.78 17.47
CA LEU A 138 2.64 -7.11 17.97
C LEU A 138 4.14 -7.18 18.26
N VAL A 139 4.97 -6.75 17.31
CA VAL A 139 6.42 -6.71 17.49
C VAL A 139 6.81 -5.91 18.73
N LEU A 140 6.22 -4.73 18.91
CA LEU A 140 6.44 -3.91 20.09
C LEU A 140 6.04 -4.65 21.37
N SER A 141 4.84 -5.24 21.40
CA SER A 141 4.29 -5.92 22.59
C SER A 141 5.17 -7.08 23.07
N TYR A 142 5.68 -7.89 22.13
CA TYR A 142 6.55 -9.02 22.43
C TYR A 142 7.99 -8.58 22.73
N SER A 143 8.49 -7.53 22.06
CA SER A 143 9.83 -6.98 22.37
C SER A 143 9.94 -6.44 23.81
N LEU A 144 8.80 -6.12 24.43
CA LEU A 144 8.75 -5.71 25.82
C LEU A 144 8.82 -6.90 26.78
N GLN A 145 8.56 -8.14 26.35
CA GLN A 145 8.62 -9.33 27.22
C GLN A 145 10.08 -9.72 27.49
N GLN A 146 10.37 -10.20 28.70
CA GLN A 146 11.74 -10.37 29.22
C GLN A 146 12.44 -11.64 28.72
N GLU A 147 11.68 -12.62 28.25
CA GLU A 147 12.19 -13.91 27.78
C GLU A 147 11.81 -14.11 26.32
N VAL A 148 12.74 -13.86 25.41
CA VAL A 148 12.53 -14.04 23.98
C VAL A 148 13.35 -15.23 23.50
N VAL A 149 12.66 -16.32 23.14
CA VAL A 149 13.29 -17.50 22.51
C VAL A 149 13.64 -17.19 21.06
N PHE A 150 14.70 -17.81 20.51
CA PHE A 150 15.16 -17.56 19.13
C PHE A 150 14.05 -17.66 18.06
N ILE A 151 13.11 -18.61 18.21
CA ILE A 151 11.95 -18.78 17.32
C ILE A 151 11.08 -17.52 17.31
N MET A 152 10.85 -16.91 18.48
CA MET A 152 10.09 -15.68 18.59
C MET A 152 10.83 -14.51 17.93
N ILE A 153 12.16 -14.44 18.00
CA ILE A 153 12.94 -13.39 17.33
C ILE A 153 12.72 -13.44 15.81
N LEU A 154 12.75 -14.63 15.21
CA LEU A 154 12.52 -14.82 13.78
C LEU A 154 11.09 -14.38 13.38
N GLU A 155 10.10 -14.76 14.16
CA GLU A 155 8.70 -14.40 13.93
C GLU A 155 8.46 -12.89 14.05
N LEU A 156 9.03 -12.24 15.07
CA LEU A 156 8.99 -10.80 15.25
C LEU A 156 9.64 -10.06 14.09
N PHE A 157 10.76 -10.56 13.58
CA PHE A 157 11.41 -9.98 12.42
C PHE A 157 10.51 -10.03 11.17
N ILE A 158 9.82 -11.14 10.95
CA ILE A 158 8.88 -11.30 9.83
C ILE A 158 7.69 -10.34 9.96
N PHE A 159 7.12 -10.20 11.15
CA PHE A 159 6.04 -9.23 11.38
C PHE A 159 6.49 -7.79 11.21
N ALA A 160 7.69 -7.45 11.68
CA ALA A 160 8.25 -6.12 11.49
C ALA A 160 8.42 -5.82 10.00
N LEU A 161 9.03 -6.72 9.25
CA LEU A 161 9.21 -6.57 7.81
C LEU A 161 7.87 -6.47 7.07
N THR A 162 6.92 -7.36 7.38
CA THR A 162 5.59 -7.37 6.73
C THR A 162 4.85 -6.08 7.01
N GLY A 163 4.83 -5.61 8.26
CA GLY A 163 4.19 -4.35 8.65
C GLY A 163 4.80 -3.14 7.93
N VAL A 164 6.14 -3.03 7.93
CA VAL A 164 6.85 -1.94 7.23
C VAL A 164 6.59 -1.97 5.73
N LEU A 165 6.69 -3.15 5.09
CA LEU A 165 6.48 -3.30 3.65
C LEU A 165 5.05 -2.93 3.25
N LEU A 166 4.05 -3.38 4.00
CA LEU A 166 2.65 -3.04 3.74
C LEU A 166 2.42 -1.53 3.83
N LEU A 167 2.85 -0.88 4.91
CA LEU A 167 2.64 0.55 5.11
C LEU A 167 3.38 1.38 4.05
N THR A 168 4.65 1.09 3.81
CA THR A 168 5.47 1.85 2.86
C THR A 168 4.98 1.70 1.42
N SER A 169 4.70 0.47 0.97
CA SER A 169 4.24 0.20 -0.40
C SER A 169 2.90 0.89 -0.68
N LEU A 170 1.91 0.74 0.19
CA LEU A 170 0.59 1.34 0.02
C LEU A 170 0.67 2.86 -0.02
N ILE A 171 1.41 3.48 0.91
CA ILE A 171 1.50 4.94 0.96
C ILE A 171 2.23 5.50 -0.27
N LEU A 172 3.35 4.88 -0.68
CA LEU A 172 4.10 5.33 -1.84
C LEU A 172 3.26 5.23 -3.12
N CYS A 173 2.65 4.08 -3.37
CA CYS A 173 1.80 3.87 -4.55
C CYS A 173 0.58 4.79 -4.55
N CYS A 174 -0.15 4.89 -3.44
CA CYS A 174 -1.36 5.72 -3.38
C CYS A 174 -1.05 7.23 -3.48
N SER A 175 0.14 7.67 -3.06
CA SER A 175 0.55 9.07 -3.14
C SER A 175 0.88 9.56 -4.57
N GLY A 176 1.08 8.65 -5.53
CA GLY A 176 1.43 9.00 -6.91
C GLY A 176 0.30 9.72 -7.66
N ILE A 177 -0.95 9.28 -7.47
CA ILE A 177 -2.14 9.84 -8.13
C ILE A 177 -2.28 11.36 -7.95
N PRO A 178 -2.33 11.90 -6.71
CA PRO A 178 -2.48 13.33 -6.50
C PRO A 178 -1.28 14.11 -7.07
N GLU A 179 -0.07 13.54 -7.05
CA GLU A 179 1.13 14.18 -7.62
C GLU A 179 1.00 14.42 -9.13
N TYR A 180 0.52 13.44 -9.89
CA TYR A 180 0.30 13.61 -11.33
C TYR A 180 -0.90 14.51 -11.63
N MET A 181 -1.97 14.48 -10.84
CA MET A 181 -3.08 15.43 -11.01
C MET A 181 -2.63 16.88 -10.82
N ILE A 182 -1.76 17.16 -9.85
CA ILE A 182 -1.17 18.49 -9.65
C ILE A 182 -0.32 18.90 -10.88
N LYS A 183 0.50 17.99 -11.42
CA LYS A 183 1.30 18.26 -12.64
C LYS A 183 0.43 18.53 -13.87
N ILE A 184 -0.70 17.83 -14.01
CA ILE A 184 -1.67 18.09 -15.08
C ILE A 184 -2.28 19.48 -14.90
N LYS A 185 -2.72 19.84 -13.70
CA LYS A 185 -3.28 21.17 -13.40
C LYS A 185 -2.29 22.29 -13.69
N SER A 186 -1.05 22.18 -13.23
CA SER A 186 -0.03 23.21 -13.48
C SER A 186 0.25 23.38 -14.98
N THR A 187 0.20 22.29 -15.75
CA THR A 187 0.38 22.34 -17.21
C THR A 187 -0.83 22.96 -17.90
N LEU A 188 -2.05 22.68 -17.42
CA LEU A 188 -3.28 23.32 -17.90
C LEU A 188 -3.27 24.82 -17.61
N ALA A 189 -2.90 25.23 -16.41
CA ALA A 189 -2.76 26.64 -16.02
C ALA A 189 -1.77 27.37 -16.96
N ALA A 190 -0.58 26.80 -17.15
CA ALA A 190 0.42 27.35 -18.07
C ALA A 190 -0.06 27.42 -19.53
N LEU A 191 -0.96 26.52 -19.95
CA LEU A 191 -1.56 26.55 -21.28
C LEU A 191 -2.61 27.64 -21.42
N ILE A 192 -3.43 27.84 -20.39
CA ILE A 192 -4.43 28.91 -20.32
C ILE A 192 -3.73 30.26 -20.41
N ASP A 193 -2.69 30.49 -19.60
CA ASP A 193 -1.94 31.74 -19.60
C ASP A 193 -1.33 32.05 -20.97
N ARG A 194 -0.72 31.05 -21.64
CA ARG A 194 -0.14 31.23 -22.97
C ARG A 194 -1.18 31.58 -24.05
N HIS A 195 -2.36 30.95 -24.01
CA HIS A 195 -3.40 31.17 -25.02
C HIS A 195 -4.17 32.47 -24.79
N GLN A 196 -4.33 32.90 -23.54
CA GLN A 196 -4.90 34.23 -23.22
C GLN A 196 -4.03 35.37 -23.77
N VAL A 197 -2.70 35.17 -23.81
CA VAL A 197 -1.75 36.15 -24.36
C VAL A 197 -1.71 36.12 -25.90
N SER A 198 -1.94 34.97 -26.54
CA SER A 198 -1.71 34.80 -27.98
C SER A 198 -2.93 35.00 -28.89
N ASP A 199 -4.16 34.76 -28.43
CA ASP A 199 -5.33 34.81 -29.32
C ASP A 199 -6.67 35.04 -28.59
N LEU A 200 -7.29 36.22 -28.79
CA LEU A 200 -8.59 36.60 -28.22
C LEU A 200 -9.77 35.79 -28.79
N THR A 201 -9.57 35.05 -29.90
CA THR A 201 -10.63 34.30 -30.60
C THR A 201 -10.90 32.90 -30.01
N LEU A 202 -10.05 32.43 -29.08
CA LEU A 202 -10.04 31.07 -28.54
C LEU A 202 -10.88 30.86 -27.26
N GLY A 203 -11.75 31.82 -26.91
CA GLY A 203 -12.47 31.85 -25.63
C GLY A 203 -13.24 30.58 -25.25
N ARG A 204 -13.73 29.78 -26.23
CA ARG A 204 -14.39 28.49 -25.96
C ARG A 204 -13.41 27.39 -25.56
N GLU A 205 -12.22 27.35 -26.14
CA GLU A 205 -11.18 26.37 -25.81
C GLU A 205 -10.59 26.64 -24.43
N ILE A 206 -10.32 27.91 -24.13
CA ILE A 206 -9.83 28.37 -22.83
C ILE A 206 -10.82 27.97 -21.72
N ARG A 207 -12.13 28.18 -21.92
CA ARG A 207 -13.16 27.72 -20.97
C ARG A 207 -13.16 26.21 -20.72
N LEU A 208 -12.84 25.40 -21.73
CA LEU A 208 -12.75 23.94 -21.57
C LEU A 208 -11.49 23.54 -20.78
N LEU A 209 -10.37 24.21 -21.02
CA LEU A 209 -9.13 24.03 -20.25
C LEU A 209 -9.32 24.44 -18.79
N GLU A 210 -9.92 25.61 -18.53
CA GLU A 210 -10.27 26.08 -17.19
C GLU A 210 -11.17 25.09 -16.45
N ARG A 211 -12.13 24.47 -17.16
CA ARG A 211 -13.01 23.44 -16.57
C ARG A 211 -12.23 22.21 -16.12
N MET A 212 -11.17 21.83 -16.84
CA MET A 212 -10.29 20.72 -16.44
C MET A 212 -9.40 21.09 -15.26
N GLU A 213 -8.84 22.30 -15.26
CA GLU A 213 -7.98 22.82 -14.20
C GLU A 213 -8.73 22.95 -12.86
N LYS A 214 -9.98 23.44 -12.91
CA LYS A 214 -10.84 23.65 -11.73
C LYS A 214 -11.30 22.36 -11.07
N LYS A 215 -11.17 21.19 -11.71
CA LYS A 215 -11.53 19.91 -11.08
C LYS A 215 -10.71 19.65 -9.84
N GLU A 216 -11.30 19.14 -8.76
CA GLU A 216 -10.56 18.86 -7.52
C GLU A 216 -9.50 17.77 -7.69
N ILE A 217 -8.46 17.82 -6.85
CA ILE A 217 -7.44 16.77 -6.80
C ILE A 217 -8.03 15.61 -6.00
N ILE A 218 -8.04 14.43 -6.60
CA ILE A 218 -8.54 13.23 -5.94
C ILE A 218 -7.41 12.63 -5.12
N TYR A 219 -7.65 12.49 -3.82
CA TYR A 219 -6.79 11.74 -2.93
C TYR A 219 -7.44 10.38 -2.65
N LEU A 220 -6.65 9.32 -2.78
CA LEU A 220 -7.04 8.02 -2.21
C LEU A 220 -7.12 8.17 -0.70
N SER A 221 -8.18 7.61 -0.11
CA SER A 221 -8.43 7.68 1.31
C SER A 221 -8.90 6.32 1.84
N ALA A 222 -8.47 5.96 3.04
CA ALA A 222 -8.99 4.84 3.78
C ALA A 222 -10.21 5.30 4.61
N CYS A 223 -11.42 4.95 4.17
CA CYS A 223 -12.71 5.33 4.78
C CYS A 223 -12.85 6.82 5.10
N ASP A 224 -12.27 7.71 4.27
CA ASP A 224 -12.17 9.17 4.49
C ASP A 224 -11.54 9.59 5.84
N MET A 225 -10.96 8.65 6.60
CA MET A 225 -10.25 8.90 7.85
C MET A 225 -8.79 9.24 7.60
N VAL A 226 -8.15 8.53 6.66
CA VAL A 226 -6.72 8.67 6.35
C VAL A 226 -6.55 8.98 4.88
N TYR A 227 -5.94 10.12 4.57
CA TYR A 227 -5.56 10.49 3.20
C TYR A 227 -4.14 10.05 2.91
N PHE A 228 -3.94 9.29 1.82
CA PHE A 228 -2.63 8.81 1.44
C PHE A 228 -1.77 9.94 0.88
N ARG A 229 -0.97 10.55 1.75
CA ARG A 229 0.06 11.56 1.43
C ARG A 229 1.43 11.03 1.84
N LYS A 230 2.49 11.48 1.19
CA LYS A 230 3.86 11.11 1.58
C LYS A 230 4.17 11.51 3.03
N GLU A 231 3.62 12.64 3.47
CA GLU A 231 3.70 13.15 4.85
C GLU A 231 3.07 12.20 5.88
N PHE A 232 2.02 11.47 5.48
CA PHE A 232 1.35 10.51 6.36
C PHE A 232 2.30 9.38 6.78
N LEU A 233 3.23 8.96 5.91
CA LEU A 233 4.23 7.95 6.25
C LEU A 233 5.10 8.40 7.41
N LEU A 234 5.62 9.62 7.34
CA LEU A 234 6.48 10.16 8.40
C LEU A 234 5.71 10.32 9.72
N SER A 235 4.45 10.77 9.65
CA SER A 235 3.56 10.87 10.82
C SER A 235 3.24 9.50 11.43
N ALA A 236 2.96 8.49 10.60
CA ALA A 236 2.70 7.12 11.02
C ALA A 236 3.91 6.49 11.72
N PHE A 237 5.11 6.60 11.15
CA PHE A 237 6.33 6.11 11.79
C PHE A 237 6.70 6.91 13.03
N GLY A 238 6.52 8.23 13.00
CA GLY A 238 6.76 9.11 14.15
C GLY A 238 5.86 8.74 15.33
N THR A 239 4.56 8.61 15.10
CA THR A 239 3.60 8.19 16.13
C THR A 239 3.93 6.81 16.66
N PHE A 240 4.21 5.83 15.79
CA PHE A 240 4.62 4.50 16.21
C PHE A 240 5.86 4.54 17.12
N LEU A 241 6.91 5.28 16.76
CA LEU A 241 8.11 5.43 17.58
C LEU A 241 7.83 6.15 18.91
N THR A 242 7.05 7.23 18.90
CA THR A 242 6.69 7.97 20.12
C THR A 242 5.92 7.08 21.10
N TYR A 243 4.90 6.36 20.64
CA TYR A 243 4.15 5.43 21.49
C TYR A 243 5.01 4.27 21.96
N SER A 244 5.88 3.74 21.09
CA SER A 244 6.83 2.69 21.47
C SER A 244 7.75 3.12 22.60
N LEU A 245 8.35 4.32 22.49
CA LEU A 245 9.22 4.88 23.52
C LEU A 245 8.46 5.16 24.82
N LEU A 246 7.23 5.66 24.72
CA LEU A 246 6.38 5.94 25.88
C LEU A 246 6.07 4.66 26.65
N ILE A 247 5.71 3.58 25.97
CA ILE A 247 5.42 2.28 26.58
C ILE A 247 6.68 1.71 27.24
N VAL A 248 7.83 1.77 26.57
CA VAL A 248 9.12 1.34 27.14
C VAL A 248 9.46 2.12 28.41
N ASN A 249 9.23 3.43 28.42
CA ASN A 249 9.50 4.27 29.59
C ASN A 249 8.54 3.98 30.75
N MET A 250 7.25 3.74 30.49
CA MET A 250 6.29 3.38 31.53
C MET A 250 6.62 2.04 32.20
N LYS A 251 7.25 1.11 31.48
CA LYS A 251 7.64 -0.20 32.02
C LYS A 251 8.91 -0.16 32.88
N LYS A 252 9.70 0.92 32.81
CA LYS A 252 10.92 1.11 33.62
C LYS A 252 10.65 1.75 34.99
N VAL A 253 9.40 2.15 35.27
CA VAL A 253 8.93 2.63 36.57
C VAL A 253 8.29 1.46 37.32
#